data_AF-A0A2V6B9Q3-F1
#
_entry.id   AF-A0A2V6B9Q3-F1
#
_cell.length_a   1.000
_cell.length_b   1.000
_cell.length_c   1.000
_cell.angle_alpha   90.00
_cell.angle_beta   90.00
_cell.angle_gamma   90.00
#
_symmetry.space_group_name_H-M   'P 1'
#
loop_
_entity.id
_entity.type
_entity.pdbx_description
1 polymer ?
#
loop_
_entity_poly.entity_id
_entity_poly.type
_entity_poly.pdbx_seq_one_letter_code
_entity_poly.pdbx_strand_id
1 'polypeptide(L)'
;DDDPEALAYLGQAYARAGQRDEAQKILARLTEEAKSRYVSAYSFALMFIGLGDKERAIDELERAYREGAANDIITIRVDPMLDDLHGDPRFEALAEKIVPAREFGASSK
;
A
#
# COMPACT_ATOMS: atom_id res chain seq x y z
N ASP A 1 -2.75 -16.85 14.31
CA ASP A 1 -2.32 -16.27 13.03
C ASP A 1 -2.05 -14.80 13.20
N ASP A 2 -0.92 -14.34 12.67
CA ASP A 2 -0.62 -12.91 12.60
C ASP A 2 -1.52 -12.26 11.54
N ASP A 3 -1.94 -11.04 11.81
CA ASP A 3 -2.68 -10.21 10.86
C ASP A 3 -1.81 -9.90 9.62
N PRO A 4 -2.26 -10.16 8.37
CA PRO A 4 -1.47 -9.91 7.16
C PRO A 4 -0.98 -8.47 7.04
N GLU A 5 -1.79 -7.51 7.50
CA GLU A 5 -1.44 -6.10 7.43
C GLU A 5 -0.29 -5.79 8.39
N ALA A 6 -0.36 -6.30 9.63
CA ALA A 6 0.75 -6.22 10.60
C ALA A 6 2.06 -6.83 10.05
N LEU A 7 1.96 -7.97 9.34
CA LEU A 7 3.11 -8.56 8.65
C LEU A 7 3.64 -7.65 7.54
N ALA A 8 2.77 -7.02 6.76
CA ALA A 8 3.18 -6.10 5.70
C ALA A 8 3.92 -4.87 6.24
N TYR A 9 3.44 -4.24 7.32
CA TYR A 9 4.17 -3.15 7.99
C TYR A 9 5.56 -3.60 8.45
N LEU A 10 5.66 -4.79 9.05
CA LEU A 10 6.95 -5.36 9.46
C LEU A 10 7.87 -5.61 8.26
N GLY A 11 7.35 -6.16 7.17
CA GLY A 11 8.12 -6.42 5.96
C GLY A 11 8.60 -5.15 5.28
N GLN A 12 7.77 -4.11 5.24
CA GLN A 12 8.17 -2.79 4.75
C GLN A 12 9.25 -2.17 5.64
N ALA A 13 9.12 -2.28 6.96
CA ALA A 13 10.13 -1.80 7.91
C ALA A 13 11.48 -2.52 7.71
N TYR A 14 11.47 -3.85 7.56
CA TYR A 14 12.68 -4.61 7.24
C TYR A 14 13.32 -4.16 5.92
N ALA A 15 12.51 -3.96 4.88
CA ALA A 15 13.01 -3.52 3.58
C ALA A 15 13.68 -2.13 3.68
N ARG A 16 13.02 -1.19 4.37
CA ARG A 16 13.54 0.16 4.65
C ARG A 16 14.80 0.16 5.51
N ALA A 17 14.95 -0.82 6.41
CA ALA A 17 16.16 -1.03 7.20
C ALA A 17 17.31 -1.71 6.41
N GLY A 18 17.13 -1.99 5.12
CA GLY A 18 18.11 -2.70 4.29
C GLY A 18 18.13 -4.22 4.51
N GLN A 19 17.23 -4.75 5.35
CA GLN A 19 17.09 -6.18 5.64
C GLN A 19 16.22 -6.86 4.56
N ARG A 20 16.71 -6.82 3.32
CA ARG A 20 15.96 -7.26 2.13
C ARG A 20 15.52 -8.73 2.22
N ASP A 21 16.35 -9.60 2.78
CA ASP A 21 16.03 -11.03 2.93
C ASP A 21 14.83 -11.25 3.87
N GLU A 22 14.75 -10.52 4.98
CA GLU A 22 13.63 -10.62 5.92
C GLU A 22 12.33 -10.07 5.30
N ALA A 23 12.42 -8.96 4.56
CA ALA A 23 11.29 -8.45 3.80
C ALA A 23 10.79 -9.45 2.74
N GLN A 24 11.71 -10.10 2.02
CA GLN A 24 11.34 -11.12 1.03
C GLN A 24 10.70 -12.36 1.66
N LYS A 25 11.13 -12.79 2.85
CA LYS A 25 10.45 -13.86 3.60
C LYS A 25 9.01 -13.49 3.94
N ILE A 26 8.77 -12.26 4.38
CA ILE A 26 7.42 -11.77 4.66
C ILE A 26 6.58 -11.72 3.39
N LEU A 27 7.11 -11.19 2.27
CA LEU A 27 6.39 -11.19 0.99
C LEU A 27 6.02 -12.61 0.56
N ALA A 28 6.94 -13.57 0.69
CA ALA A 28 6.67 -14.97 0.37
C ALA A 28 5.58 -15.56 1.27
N ARG A 29 5.60 -15.25 2.58
CA ARG A 29 4.56 -15.67 3.53
C ARG A 29 3.18 -15.09 3.15
N LEU A 30 3.09 -13.78 2.91
CA LEU A 30 1.85 -13.13 2.49
C LEU A 30 1.31 -13.71 1.18
N THR A 31 2.19 -14.00 0.23
CA THR A 31 1.85 -14.64 -1.05
C THR A 31 1.30 -16.05 -0.86
N GLU A 32 1.88 -16.82 0.06
CA GLU A 32 1.40 -18.17 0.38
C GLU A 32 0.04 -18.12 1.09
N GLU A 33 -0.11 -17.22 2.06
CA GLU A 33 -1.38 -17.04 2.78
C GLU A 33 -2.51 -16.60 1.84
N ALA A 34 -2.22 -15.73 0.86
CA ALA A 34 -3.19 -15.29 -0.14
C ALA A 34 -3.79 -16.42 -0.99
N LYS A 35 -3.18 -17.63 -1.01
CA LYS A 35 -3.74 -18.81 -1.68
C LYS A 35 -4.89 -19.45 -0.91
N SER A 36 -4.97 -19.23 0.40
CA SER A 36 -5.93 -19.91 1.29
C SER A 36 -6.81 -18.96 2.10
N ARG A 37 -6.44 -17.69 2.23
CA ARG A 37 -7.23 -16.66 2.92
C ARG A 37 -7.08 -15.30 2.24
N TYR A 38 -7.99 -14.38 2.56
CA TYR A 38 -7.89 -13.00 2.07
C TYR A 38 -6.67 -12.30 2.67
N VAL A 39 -5.90 -11.65 1.79
CA VAL A 39 -4.81 -10.72 2.10
C VAL A 39 -5.04 -9.49 1.24
N SER A 40 -5.13 -8.30 1.86
CA SER A 40 -5.46 -7.08 1.14
C SER A 40 -4.40 -6.75 0.10
N ALA A 41 -4.81 -6.21 -1.05
CA ALA A 41 -3.89 -5.71 -2.05
C ALA A 41 -3.00 -4.58 -1.48
N TYR A 42 -3.53 -3.78 -0.55
CA TYR A 42 -2.75 -2.78 0.20
C TYR A 42 -1.55 -3.39 0.95
N SER A 43 -1.70 -4.57 1.55
CA SER A 43 -0.57 -5.28 2.20
C SER A 43 0.57 -5.59 1.21
N PHE A 44 0.23 -5.98 -0.03
CA PHE A 44 1.24 -6.19 -1.07
C PHE A 44 1.85 -4.88 -1.57
N ALA A 45 1.07 -3.81 -1.65
CA ALA A 45 1.59 -2.49 -1.99
C ALA A 45 2.68 -2.04 -1.02
N LEU A 46 2.45 -2.17 0.30
CA LEU A 46 3.44 -1.84 1.33
C LEU A 46 4.77 -2.61 1.15
N MET A 47 4.67 -3.91 0.84
CA MET A 47 5.85 -4.73 0.58
C MET A 47 6.63 -4.25 -0.65
N PHE A 48 5.94 -3.94 -1.75
CA PHE A 48 6.59 -3.48 -2.96
C PHE A 48 7.21 -2.09 -2.81
N ILE A 49 6.57 -1.18 -2.06
CA ILE A 49 7.14 0.13 -1.69
C ILE A 49 8.46 -0.08 -0.95
N GLY A 50 8.45 -0.88 0.12
CA GLY A 50 9.65 -1.14 0.91
C GLY A 50 10.79 -1.76 0.09
N LEU A 51 10.45 -2.63 -0.88
CA LEU A 51 11.42 -3.29 -1.75
C LEU A 51 11.91 -2.42 -2.92
N GLY A 52 11.38 -1.20 -3.06
CA GLY A 52 11.74 -0.22 -4.09
C GLY A 52 11.02 -0.40 -5.43
N ASP A 53 9.98 -1.22 -5.48
CA ASP A 53 9.23 -1.51 -6.71
C ASP A 53 7.92 -0.71 -6.76
N LYS A 54 8.05 0.55 -7.17
CA LYS A 54 6.94 1.51 -7.17
C LYS A 54 5.84 1.14 -8.17
N GLU A 55 6.20 0.57 -9.32
CA GLU A 55 5.23 0.17 -10.34
C GLU A 55 4.29 -0.92 -9.80
N ARG A 56 4.85 -1.99 -9.22
CA ARG A 56 4.01 -3.04 -8.62
C ARG A 56 3.24 -2.55 -7.41
N ALA A 57 3.80 -1.62 -6.63
CA ALA A 57 3.06 -1.01 -5.53
C ALA A 57 1.80 -0.28 -6.02
N ILE A 58 1.93 0.53 -7.07
CA ILE A 58 0.80 1.26 -7.66
C ILE A 58 -0.22 0.29 -8.27
N ASP A 59 0.23 -0.77 -8.95
CA ASP A 59 -0.66 -1.81 -9.49
C ASP A 59 -1.52 -2.45 -8.39
N GLU A 60 -0.93 -2.73 -7.22
CA GLU A 60 -1.62 -3.26 -6.05
C GLU A 60 -2.59 -2.24 -5.41
N LEU A 61 -2.23 -0.95 -5.34
CA LEU A 61 -3.15 0.08 -4.87
C LEU A 61 -4.35 0.25 -5.80
N GLU A 62 -4.13 0.23 -7.11
CA GLU A 62 -5.22 0.25 -8.08
C GLU A 62 -6.11 -1.01 -7.97
N ARG A 63 -5.50 -2.16 -7.64
CA ARG A 63 -6.24 -3.40 -7.34
C ARG A 63 -7.10 -3.25 -6.08
N ALA A 64 -6.54 -2.73 -4.99
CA ALA A 64 -7.27 -2.46 -3.75
C ALA A 64 -8.51 -1.59 -4.01
N TYR A 65 -8.35 -0.54 -4.84
CA TYR A 65 -9.45 0.32 -5.24
C TYR A 65 -10.54 -0.44 -6.02
N ARG A 66 -10.16 -1.27 -7.00
CA ARG A 66 -11.11 -2.07 -7.79
C ARG A 66 -11.85 -3.13 -6.97
N GLU A 67 -11.18 -3.73 -5.99
CA GLU A 67 -11.74 -4.77 -5.12
C GLU A 67 -12.69 -4.20 -4.04
N GLY A 68 -12.85 -2.88 -3.97
CA GLY A 68 -13.71 -2.24 -2.98
C GLY A 68 -13.08 -2.16 -1.59
N ALA A 69 -11.77 -2.43 -1.47
CA ALA A 69 -10.97 -2.23 -0.27
C ALA A 69 -10.66 -0.73 -0.03
N ALA A 70 -11.62 0.15 -0.36
CA ALA A 70 -11.47 1.59 -0.23
C ALA A 70 -11.18 2.01 1.22
N ASN A 71 -11.64 1.24 2.22
CA ASN A 71 -11.33 1.49 3.62
C ASN A 71 -9.83 1.39 3.92
N ASP A 72 -9.13 0.46 3.27
CA ASP A 72 -7.69 0.23 3.49
C ASP A 72 -6.84 1.36 2.86
N ILE A 73 -7.42 2.11 1.91
CA ILE A 73 -6.73 3.17 1.15
C ILE A 73 -7.43 4.53 1.28
N ILE A 74 -8.36 4.70 2.21
CA ILE A 74 -9.10 5.98 2.37
C ILE A 74 -8.17 7.11 2.81
N THR A 75 -7.06 6.76 3.45
CA THR A 75 -6.01 7.70 3.89
C THR A 75 -4.89 7.87 2.85
N ILE A 76 -5.08 7.45 1.59
CA ILE A 76 -4.03 7.39 0.56
C ILE A 76 -3.16 8.66 0.44
N ARG A 77 -3.71 9.85 0.70
CA ARG A 77 -2.96 11.12 0.61
C ARG A 77 -2.10 11.47 1.83
N VAL A 78 -2.39 10.87 2.97
CA VAL A 78 -1.78 11.23 4.27
C VAL A 78 -1.14 10.04 4.96
N ASP A 79 -1.16 8.87 4.31
CA ASP A 79 -0.55 7.67 4.80
C ASP A 79 0.98 7.71 4.58
N PRO A 80 1.79 7.79 5.65
CA PRO A 80 3.25 7.87 5.54
C PRO A 80 3.89 6.61 4.95
N MET A 81 3.16 5.49 4.90
CA MET A 81 3.67 4.27 4.28
C MET A 81 3.66 4.36 2.75
N LEU A 82 2.95 5.34 2.18
CA LEU A 82 2.84 5.58 0.74
C LEU A 82 3.69 6.77 0.26
N ASP A 83 4.42 7.46 1.14
CA ASP A 83 5.17 8.67 0.83
C ASP A 83 6.12 8.53 -0.38
N ASP A 84 6.68 7.34 -0.59
CA ASP A 84 7.57 7.04 -1.70
C ASP A 84 6.88 7.12 -3.08
N LEU A 85 5.55 7.13 -3.12
CA LEU A 85 4.73 7.18 -4.35
C LEU A 85 4.21 8.59 -4.66
N HIS A 86 4.30 9.54 -3.73
CA HIS A 86 3.87 10.92 -3.97
C HIS A 86 4.63 11.55 -5.15
N GLY A 87 3.88 12.23 -6.03
CA GLY A 87 4.39 12.81 -7.28
C GLY A 87 4.42 11.85 -8.47
N ASP A 88 4.13 10.55 -8.29
CA ASP A 88 3.91 9.64 -9.41
C ASP A 88 2.55 9.93 -10.07
N PRO A 89 2.49 10.19 -11.40
CA PRO A 89 1.24 10.54 -12.06
C PRO A 89 0.12 9.50 -11.91
N ARG A 90 0.45 8.21 -11.84
CA ARG A 90 -0.53 7.12 -11.66
C ARG A 90 -1.05 7.12 -10.22
N PHE A 91 -0.16 7.28 -9.24
CA PHE A 91 -0.54 7.40 -7.84
C PHE A 91 -1.45 8.61 -7.61
N GLU A 92 -1.09 9.79 -8.12
CA GLU A 92 -1.90 11.00 -7.95
C GLU A 92 -3.29 10.87 -8.59
N ALA A 93 -3.36 10.24 -9.77
CA ALA A 93 -4.64 9.96 -10.43
C ALA A 93 -5.51 8.97 -9.64
N LEU A 94 -4.91 8.01 -8.95
CA LEU A 94 -5.62 7.10 -8.05
C LEU A 94 -6.10 7.83 -6.78
N ALA A 95 -5.22 8.61 -6.16
CA ALA A 95 -5.54 9.39 -4.96
C ALA A 95 -6.69 10.37 -5.21
N GLU A 96 -6.76 10.99 -6.40
CA GLU A 96 -7.88 11.86 -6.79
C GLU A 96 -9.22 11.12 -6.92
N LYS A 97 -9.21 9.84 -7.32
CA LYS A 97 -10.42 9.02 -7.41
C LYS A 97 -10.94 8.58 -6.03
N ILE A 98 -10.05 8.39 -5.07
CA ILE A 98 -10.38 7.92 -3.73
C ILE A 98 -10.77 9.09 -2.83
N VAL A 99 -9.90 10.11 -2.75
CA VAL A 99 -10.14 11.34 -1.98
C VAL A 99 -9.85 12.55 -2.86
N PRO A 100 -10.87 13.15 -3.49
CA PRO A 100 -10.69 14.32 -4.36
C PRO A 100 -10.05 15.51 -3.63
N ALA A 101 -9.11 16.21 -4.27
CA ALA A 101 -8.41 17.34 -3.64
C ALA A 101 -9.36 18.47 -3.17
N ARG A 102 -10.51 18.62 -3.84
CA ARG A 102 -11.57 19.58 -3.49
C ARG A 102 -12.14 19.37 -2.07
N GLU A 103 -12.04 18.17 -1.51
CA GLU A 103 -12.53 17.86 -0.16
C GLU A 103 -11.65 18.48 0.93
N PHE A 104 -10.40 18.82 0.61
CA PHE A 104 -9.48 19.54 1.50
C PHE A 104 -9.50 21.06 1.30
N GLY A 105 -10.22 21.56 0.29
CA GLY A 105 -10.29 22.99 -0.08
C GLY A 105 -11.54 23.73 0.40
N ALA A 106 -12.51 23.04 1.03
CA ALA A 106 -13.74 23.65 1.53
C ALA A 106 -13.65 23.98 3.03
N SER A 107 -12.65 24.77 3.42
CA SER A 107 -12.63 25.45 4.72
C SER A 107 -11.88 26.77 4.58
N SER A 108 -12.55 27.72 3.93
CA SER A 108 -12.26 29.14 4.04
C SER A 108 -13.53 29.91 3.73
N LYS A 109 -14.37 30.05 4.76
CA LYS A 109 -15.20 31.23 5.05
C LYS A 109 -15.75 31.15 6.46
#